data_AF-A0A166LC31-F1
#
_entry.id   AF-A0A166LC31-F1
#
_cell.length_a   1.000
_cell.length_b   1.000
_cell.length_c   1.000
_cell.angle_alpha   90.00
_cell.angle_beta   90.00
_cell.angle_gamma   90.00
#
_symmetry.space_group_name_H-M   'P 1'
#
loop_
_entity.id
_entity.type
_entity.pdbx_description
1 polymer ?
#
loop_
_entity_poly.entity_id
_entity_poly.type
_entity_poly.pdbx_seq_one_letter_code
_entity_poly.pdbx_strand_id
1 'polypeptide(L)' 'VDKCKPHLMLHLPDHVRRFGPPVLYSTEVFESYNGAFRKSSILSNHQSPSHDICNAFAQYGRIRHLVQGGYWHDK' A
#
# COMPACT_ATOMS: atom_id res chain seq x y z
N VAL A 1 -19.22 -19.22 12.41
CA VAL A 1 -18.37 -19.86 11.37
C VAL A 1 -18.49 -19.05 10.11
N ASP A 2 -17.45 -18.27 9.78
CA ASP A 2 -17.38 -17.35 8.64
C ASP A 2 -17.52 -18.09 7.30
N LYS A 3 -18.76 -18.25 6.83
CA LYS A 3 -19.08 -18.86 5.53
C LYS A 3 -18.84 -17.92 4.34
N CYS A 4 -18.42 -16.68 4.58
CA CYS A 4 -18.35 -15.66 3.55
C CYS A 4 -17.21 -15.92 2.53
N LYS A 5 -16.03 -16.36 3.01
CA LYS A 5 -14.85 -16.57 2.14
C LYS A 5 -15.03 -17.72 1.12
N PRO A 6 -15.53 -18.92 1.50
CA PRO A 6 -15.79 -19.98 0.53
C PRO A 6 -16.91 -19.62 -0.47
N HIS A 7 -17.94 -18.91 -0.02
CA HIS A 7 -19.02 -18.45 -0.89
C HIS A 7 -18.52 -17.43 -1.94
N LEU A 8 -17.59 -16.56 -1.56
CA LEU A 8 -16.99 -15.59 -2.48
C LEU A 8 -16.21 -16.26 -3.62
N MET A 9 -15.63 -17.44 -3.40
CA MET A 9 -14.94 -18.22 -4.44
C MET A 9 -15.87 -18.70 -5.54
N LEU A 10 -17.16 -18.95 -5.25
CA LEU A 10 -18.15 -19.34 -6.26
C LEU A 10 -18.39 -18.21 -7.28
N HIS A 11 -18.29 -16.96 -6.83
CA HIS A 11 -18.46 -15.75 -7.66
C HIS A 11 -17.15 -15.31 -8.33
N LEU A 12 -16.03 -15.98 -8.04
CA LEU A 12 -14.72 -15.60 -8.58
C LEU A 12 -14.68 -15.53 -10.11
N PRO A 13 -15.29 -16.46 -10.89
CA PRO A 13 -15.32 -16.34 -12.35
C PRO A 13 -16.00 -15.06 -12.84
N ASP A 14 -17.10 -14.65 -12.19
CA ASP A 14 -17.84 -13.44 -12.56
C ASP A 14 -17.09 -12.18 -12.17
N HIS A 15 -16.41 -12.20 -11.00
CA HIS A 15 -15.51 -11.13 -10.60
C HIS A 15 -14.32 -10.99 -11.55
N VAL A 16 -13.74 -12.10 -12.02
CA VAL A 16 -12.64 -12.06 -12.98
C VAL A 16 -13.07 -11.48 -14.32
N ARG A 17 -14.28 -11.83 -14.80
CA ARG A 17 -14.84 -11.24 -16.02
C ARG A 17 -15.09 -9.73 -15.88
N ARG A 18 -15.49 -9.27 -14.69
CA ARG A 18 -15.86 -7.88 -14.45
C ARG A 18 -14.69 -6.97 -14.08
N PHE A 19 -13.76 -7.45 -13.26
CA PHE A 19 -12.70 -6.67 -12.62
C PHE A 19 -11.29 -7.09 -13.05
N GLY A 20 -11.16 -8.18 -13.81
CA GLY A 20 -9.89 -8.75 -14.19
C GLY A 20 -9.30 -9.69 -13.12
N PRO A 21 -8.03 -10.08 -13.27
CA PRO A 21 -7.39 -11.07 -12.40
C PRO A 21 -7.47 -10.73 -10.90
N PRO A 22 -7.64 -11.71 -10.00
CA PRO A 22 -7.83 -11.47 -8.57
C PRO A 22 -6.71 -10.69 -7.88
N VAL A 23 -5.50 -10.77 -8.43
CA VAL A 23 -4.33 -10.02 -7.95
C VAL A 23 -4.54 -8.51 -7.99
N LEU A 24 -5.34 -8.00 -8.94
CA LEU A 24 -5.56 -6.56 -9.12
C LEU A 24 -6.36 -5.92 -7.98
N TYR A 25 -7.18 -6.72 -7.29
CA TYR A 25 -7.98 -6.28 -6.15
C TYR A 25 -7.59 -6.99 -4.84
N SER A 26 -6.43 -7.67 -4.82
CA SER A 26 -5.87 -8.22 -3.59
C SER A 26 -5.49 -7.10 -2.63
N THR A 27 -5.88 -7.23 -1.36
CA THR A 27 -5.47 -6.30 -0.31
C THR A 27 -4.04 -6.56 0.17
N GLU A 28 -3.41 -7.66 -0.23
CA GLU A 28 -2.10 -8.10 0.24
C GLU A 28 -1.00 -7.03 0.07
N VAL A 29 -0.98 -6.36 -1.09
CA VAL A 29 -0.02 -5.27 -1.33
C VAL A 29 -0.24 -4.10 -0.37
N PHE A 30 -1.50 -3.73 -0.12
CA PHE A 30 -1.84 -2.69 0.85
C PHE A 30 -1.53 -3.12 2.29
N GLU A 31 -1.75 -4.39 2.62
CA GLU A 31 -1.44 -4.95 3.94
C GLU A 31 0.07 -4.99 4.18
N SER A 32 0.88 -5.31 3.17
CA SER A 32 2.34 -5.27 3.25
C SER A 32 2.86 -3.88 3.60
N TYR A 33 2.16 -2.82 3.19
CA TYR A 33 2.49 -1.43 3.49
C TYR A 33 2.39 -1.11 4.99
N ASN A 34 1.57 -1.85 5.75
CA ASN A 34 1.50 -1.69 7.21
C ASN A 34 2.84 -1.99 7.89
N GLY A 35 3.69 -2.83 7.29
CA GLY A 35 5.04 -3.08 7.78
C GLY A 35 5.93 -1.84 7.68
N ALA A 36 5.87 -1.11 6.56
CA ALA A 36 6.61 0.14 6.39
C ALA A 36 6.09 1.22 7.36
N PHE A 37 4.78 1.34 7.50
CA PHE A 37 4.16 2.26 8.47
C PHE A 37 4.64 2.01 9.91
N ARG A 38 4.62 0.73 10.34
CA ARG A 38 5.10 0.34 11.67
C ARG A 38 6.58 0.65 11.86
N LYS A 39 7.43 0.40 10.86
CA LYS A 39 8.87 0.74 10.92
C LYS A 39 9.09 2.24 11.10
N SER A 40 8.39 3.07 10.32
CA SER A 40 8.46 4.53 10.44
C SER A 40 8.01 5.01 11.82
N SER A 41 7.02 4.35 12.44
CA SER A 41 6.62 4.63 13.81
C SER A 41 7.69 4.21 14.83
N ILE A 42 8.14 2.95 14.80
CA ILE A 42 9.08 2.37 15.79
C ILE A 42 10.41 3.14 15.81
N LEU A 43 10.92 3.51 14.64
CA LEU A 43 12.21 4.19 14.49
C LEU A 43 12.14 5.72 14.64
N SER A 44 10.96 6.27 14.95
CA SER A 44 10.80 7.70 15.21
C SER A 44 11.32 8.11 16.60
N ASN A 45 11.46 9.41 16.83
CA ASN A 45 11.78 9.94 18.17
C ASN A 45 10.53 10.02 19.09
N HIS A 46 9.35 9.65 18.55
CA HIS A 46 8.05 9.62 19.21
C HIS A 46 7.56 10.96 19.77
N GLN A 47 8.17 12.09 19.41
CA GLN A 47 7.69 13.42 19.79
C GLN A 47 6.46 13.83 18.98
N SER A 48 6.42 13.45 17.71
CA SER A 48 5.26 13.62 16.84
C SER A 48 5.19 12.48 15.82
N PRO A 49 4.70 11.28 16.24
CA PRO A 49 4.74 10.09 15.40
C PRO A 49 4.05 10.26 14.03
N SER A 50 2.94 11.00 13.98
CA SER A 50 2.22 11.26 12.73
C SER A 50 3.05 12.11 11.76
N HIS A 51 3.73 13.14 12.27
CA HIS A 51 4.61 13.99 11.47
C HIS A 51 5.85 13.21 10.99
N ASP A 52 6.44 12.39 11.85
CA ASP A 52 7.62 11.60 11.53
C ASP A 52 7.31 10.54 10.45
N ILE A 53 6.17 9.86 10.57
CA ILE A 53 5.68 8.94 9.55
C ILE A 53 5.40 9.70 8.25
N CYS A 54 4.72 10.84 8.28
CA CYS A 54 4.46 11.64 7.09
C CYS A 54 5.76 12.02 6.36
N ASN A 55 6.78 12.45 7.09
CA ASN A 55 8.09 12.78 6.54
C ASN A 55 8.78 11.55 5.94
N ALA A 56 8.76 10.40 6.62
CA ALA A 56 9.33 9.16 6.08
C ALA A 56 8.67 8.76 4.76
N PHE A 57 7.34 8.83 4.67
CA PHE A 57 6.59 8.52 3.45
C PHE A 57 6.82 9.54 2.34
N ALA A 58 6.96 10.82 2.66
CA ALA A 58 7.35 11.84 1.69
C ALA A 58 8.72 11.52 1.07
N GLN A 59 9.69 11.07 1.88
CA GLN A 59 11.00 10.64 1.36
C GLN A 59 10.89 9.38 0.49
N TYR A 60 10.11 8.38 0.89
CA TYR A 60 9.86 7.20 0.06
C TYR A 60 9.22 7.58 -1.29
N GLY A 61 8.28 8.53 -1.29
CA GLY A 61 7.68 9.07 -2.51
C GLY A 61 8.71 9.73 -3.42
N ARG A 62 9.63 10.53 -2.86
CA ARG A 62 10.72 11.17 -3.62
C ARG A 62 11.69 10.16 -4.22
N ILE A 63 12.10 9.15 -3.45
CA ILE A 63 12.99 8.08 -3.93
C ILE A 63 12.30 7.33 -5.07
N ARG A 64 11.02 6.95 -4.89
CA ARG A 64 10.25 6.27 -5.93
C ARG A 64 10.16 7.11 -7.20
N HIS A 65 9.87 8.42 -7.10
CA HIS A 65 9.82 9.33 -8.24
C HIS A 65 11.15 9.32 -9.00
N LEU A 66 12.28 9.47 -8.30
CA LEU A 66 13.61 9.44 -8.90
C LEU A 66 13.93 8.10 -9.58
N VAL A 67 13.68 6.97 -8.90
CA VAL A 67 13.96 5.63 -9.43
C VAL A 67 13.11 5.31 -10.66
N GLN A 68 11.91 5.88 -10.75
CA GLN A 68 11.03 5.74 -11.91
C GLN A 68 11.39 6.70 -13.08
N GLY A 69 12.50 7.44 -12.98
CA GLY A 69 12.94 8.40 -14.00
C GLY A 69 12.22 9.75 -13.93
N GLY A 70 11.48 10.00 -12.85
CA GLY A 70 10.87 11.29 -12.57
C GLY A 70 11.91 12.36 -12.23
N TYR A 71 11.63 13.58 -12.63
CA TYR A 71 12.43 14.77 -12.32
C TYR A 71 11.51 15.92 -11.86
N TRP A 72 12.08 16.95 -11.25
CA TRP A 72 11.37 18.17 -10.91
C TRP A 72 11.78 19.25 -11.90
N HIS A 73 10.81 19.96 -12.45
CA HIS A 73 11.09 21.14 -13.25
C HIS A 73 11.61 22.25 -12.33
N ASP A 74 12.67 22.92 -12.76
CA ASP A 74 13.11 24.14 -12.10
C ASP A 74 12.07 25.25 -12.33
N LYS A 75 12.01 26.22 -11.42
CA LYS A 75 11.06 27.34 -11.51
C LYS A 75 11.54 28.43 -12.45
#